data_AF-A0A1E7KSJ5-F1
#
_entry.id   AF-A0A1E7KSJ5-F1
#
_cell.length_a   1.000
_cell.length_b   1.000
_cell.length_c   1.000
_cell.angle_alpha   90.00
_cell.angle_beta   90.00
_cell.angle_gamma   90.00
#
_symmetry.space_group_name_H-M   'P 1'
#
loop_
_entity.id
_entity.type
_entity.pdbx_description
1 polymer ?
#
loop_
_entity_poly.entity_id
_entity_poly.type
_entity_poly.pdbx_seq_one_letter_code
_entity_poly.pdbx_strand_id
1 'polypeptide(L)' 'AEGKAEGQAEERARQVLRVLEHRGITVSAEVRERITGCGDPEVLGVWVDRAFSVSVAEDLFAGLAQD' A
#
# COMPACT_ATOMS: atom_id res chain seq x y z
N ALA A 1 -16.61 9.54 12.37
CA ALA A 1 -15.36 8.81 12.65
C ALA A 1 -14.88 8.07 11.41
N GLU A 2 -15.79 7.40 10.71
CA GLU A 2 -15.58 6.71 9.42
C GLU A 2 -14.85 7.54 8.35
N GLY A 3 -15.31 8.76 8.06
CA GLY A 3 -14.64 9.62 7.07
C GLY A 3 -13.19 10.02 7.39
N LYS A 4 -12.76 9.93 8.67
CA LYS A 4 -11.34 10.13 9.01
C LYS A 4 -10.51 8.89 8.67
N ALA A 5 -11.04 7.69 8.92
CA ALA A 5 -10.37 6.44 8.58
C ALA A 5 -10.28 6.27 7.06
N GLU A 6 -11.35 6.55 6.32
CA GLU A 6 -11.37 6.52 4.85
C GLU A 6 -10.31 7.47 4.27
N GLY A 7 -10.29 8.74 4.74
CA GLY A 7 -9.28 9.70 4.30
C GLY A 7 -7.84 9.28 4.61
N GLN A 8 -7.61 8.58 5.74
CA GLN A 8 -6.29 8.03 6.06
C GLN A 8 -5.92 6.85 5.15
N ALA A 9 -6.87 5.97 4.85
CA ALA A 9 -6.64 4.85 3.93
C ALA A 9 -6.31 5.38 2.51
N GLU A 10 -7.11 6.30 1.98
CA GLU A 10 -6.86 6.89 0.65
C GLU A 10 -5.50 7.59 0.57
N GLU A 11 -5.13 8.34 1.60
CA GLU A 11 -3.82 9.00 1.67
C GLU A 11 -2.68 7.99 1.71
N ARG A 12 -2.76 6.98 2.58
CA ARG A 12 -1.70 5.98 2.71
C ARG A 12 -1.56 5.13 1.44
N ALA A 13 -2.67 4.77 0.78
CA ALA A 13 -2.64 4.09 -0.52
C ALA A 13 -1.89 4.92 -1.58
N ARG A 14 -2.13 6.24 -1.62
CA ARG A 14 -1.40 7.16 -2.51
C ARG A 14 0.09 7.23 -2.17
N GLN A 15 0.45 7.22 -0.88
CA GLN A 15 1.83 7.23 -0.43
C GLN A 15 2.59 5.96 -0.85
N VAL A 16 1.99 4.78 -0.69
CA VAL A 16 2.58 3.52 -1.16
C VAL A 16 2.93 3.61 -2.64
N LEU A 17 1.95 3.98 -3.47
CA LEU A 17 2.14 4.08 -4.92
C LEU A 17 3.22 5.10 -5.29
N ARG A 18 3.24 6.26 -4.62
CA ARG A 18 4.24 7.30 -4.84
C ARG A 18 5.66 6.86 -4.47
N VAL A 19 5.83 6.12 -3.37
CA VAL A 19 7.15 5.60 -2.98
C VAL A 19 7.65 4.57 -3.98
N LEU A 20 6.79 3.64 -4.43
CA LEU A 20 7.15 2.65 -5.45
C LEU A 20 7.54 3.32 -6.77
N GLU A 21 6.77 4.32 -7.22
CA GLU A 21 7.08 5.11 -8.41
C GLU A 21 8.43 5.82 -8.28
N HIS A 22 8.68 6.48 -7.15
CA HIS A 22 9.95 7.17 -6.89
C HIS A 22 11.15 6.21 -6.93
N ARG A 23 10.94 4.95 -6.51
CA ARG A 23 11.95 3.89 -6.56
C ARG A 23 12.05 3.18 -7.91
N GLY A 24 11.24 3.57 -8.90
CA GLY A 24 11.21 2.94 -10.23
C GLY A 24 10.64 1.52 -10.22
N ILE A 25 9.90 1.14 -9.18
CA ILE A 25 9.26 -0.18 -9.08
C ILE A 25 7.97 -0.15 -9.89
N THR A 26 7.87 -1.04 -10.86
CA THR A 26 6.65 -1.19 -11.66
C THR A 26 5.54 -1.80 -10.80
N VAL A 27 4.36 -1.18 -10.86
CA VAL A 27 3.16 -1.64 -10.15
C VAL A 27 2.17 -2.16 -11.19
N SER A 28 1.85 -3.46 -11.11
CA SER A 28 0.83 -4.07 -11.95
C SER A 28 -0.57 -3.54 -11.61
N ALA A 29 -1.53 -3.74 -12.51
CA ALA A 29 -2.92 -3.34 -12.26
C ALA A 29 -3.50 -4.02 -11.02
N GLU A 30 -3.23 -5.31 -10.84
CA GLU A 30 -3.67 -6.10 -9.69
C GLU A 30 -3.10 -5.55 -8.36
N VAL A 31 -1.80 -5.26 -8.33
CA VAL A 31 -1.17 -4.68 -7.12
C VAL A 31 -1.74 -3.30 -6.83
N ARG A 32 -1.97 -2.47 -7.86
CA ARG A 32 -2.58 -1.15 -7.71
C ARG A 32 -4.00 -1.24 -7.15
N GLU A 33 -4.82 -2.11 -7.71
CA GLU A 33 -6.20 -2.35 -7.25
C GLU A 33 -6.22 -2.82 -5.80
N ARG A 34 -5.33 -3.73 -5.42
CA ARG A 34 -5.20 -4.20 -4.03
C ARG A 34 -4.79 -3.08 -3.07
N ILE A 35 -3.89 -2.19 -3.49
CA ILE A 35 -3.48 -1.03 -2.69
C ILE A 35 -4.64 -0.06 -2.51
N THR A 36 -5.31 0.32 -3.59
CA THR A 36 -6.40 1.32 -3.55
C THR A 36 -7.70 0.78 -2.97
N GLY A 37 -7.92 -0.53 -3.02
CA GLY A 37 -9.08 -1.19 -2.43
C GLY A 37 -8.94 -1.51 -0.94
N CYS A 38 -7.77 -1.30 -0.35
CA CYS A 38 -7.56 -1.53 1.08
C CYS A 38 -8.14 -0.36 1.89
N GLY A 39 -9.21 -0.63 2.64
CA GLY A 39 -9.84 0.35 3.54
C GLY A 39 -9.26 0.40 4.95
N ASP A 40 -8.21 -0.37 5.24
CA ASP A 40 -7.57 -0.43 6.56
C ASP A 40 -6.31 0.46 6.58
N PRO A 41 -6.36 1.60 7.28
CA PRO A 41 -5.21 2.50 7.35
C PRO A 41 -3.98 1.84 7.98
N GLU A 42 -4.12 0.90 8.90
CA GLU A 42 -2.99 0.30 9.62
C GLU A 42 -2.25 -0.71 8.72
N VAL A 43 -3.00 -1.51 7.96
CA VAL A 43 -2.43 -2.37 6.91
C VAL A 43 -1.67 -1.54 5.87
N LEU A 44 -2.28 -0.43 5.43
CA LEU A 44 -1.62 0.49 4.50
C LEU A 44 -0.38 1.17 5.10
N GLY A 45 -0.36 1.44 6.41
CA GLY A 45 0.81 1.94 7.11
C GLY A 45 2.00 0.98 7.01
N VAL A 46 1.75 -0.31 7.21
CA VAL A 46 2.77 -1.37 7.02
C VAL A 46 3.27 -1.39 5.58
N TRP A 47 2.40 -1.18 4.59
CA TRP A 47 2.81 -1.10 3.19
C TRP A 47 3.64 0.14 2.89
N VAL A 48 3.34 1.29 3.51
CA VAL A 48 4.18 2.49 3.38
C VAL A 48 5.59 2.20 3.85
N ASP A 49 5.76 1.58 5.02
CA ASP A 49 7.08 1.26 5.55
C ASP A 49 7.84 0.27 4.66
N ARG A 50 7.16 -0.76 4.15
CA ARG A 50 7.76 -1.76 3.23
C ARG A 50 8.12 -1.17 1.88
N ALA A 51 7.34 -0.21 1.38
CA ALA A 51 7.57 0.41 0.07
C ALA A 51 8.96 1.03 -0.06
N PHE A 52 9.63 1.37 1.05
CA PHE A 52 11.00 1.86 1.05
C PHE A 52 12.06 0.78 0.76
N SER A 53 11.78 -0.50 1.01
CA SER A 53 12.79 -1.57 0.96
C SER A 53 12.51 -2.68 -0.04
N VAL A 54 11.25 -2.93 -0.41
CA VAL A 54 10.87 -4.03 -1.33
C VAL A 54 11.58 -3.94 -2.68
N SER A 55 11.85 -5.07 -3.33
CA SER A 55 12.46 -5.08 -4.68
C SER A 55 11.40 -5.15 -5.78
N VAL A 56 10.25 -5.75 -5.50
CA VAL A 56 9.06 -5.77 -6.37
C VAL A 56 7.81 -5.37 -5.60
N ALA A 57 6.77 -4.93 -6.28
CA ALA A 57 5.58 -4.36 -5.64
C ALA A 57 4.78 -5.41 -4.84
N GLU A 58 4.82 -6.67 -5.27
CA GLU A 58 4.14 -7.81 -4.66
C GLU A 58 4.68 -8.12 -3.25
N ASP A 59 5.96 -7.81 -2.97
CA ASP A 59 6.59 -8.04 -1.67
C ASP A 59 5.97 -7.18 -0.56
N LEU A 60 5.23 -6.12 -0.91
CA LEU A 60 4.45 -5.34 0.05
C LEU A 60 3.52 -6.22 0.89
N PHE A 61 3.03 -7.31 0.29
CA PHE A 61 2.05 -8.20 0.89
C PHE A 61 2.66 -9.38 1.64
N ALA A 62 3.99 -9.57 1.59
CA ALA A 62 4.66 -10.70 2.24
C ALA A 62 4.43 -10.68 3.76
N GLY A 63 4.05 -11.81 4.36
CA GLY A 63 3.81 -11.88 5.80
C GLY A 63 2.55 -11.15 6.30
N LEU A 64 1.64 -10.74 5.41
CA LEU A 64 0.28 -10.31 5.75
C LEU A 64 -0.77 -11.37 5.39
N ALA A 65 -0.33 -12.60 5.11
CA ALA A 65 -1.20 -13.76 5.22
C ALA A 65 -1.49 -13.96 6.72
N GLN A 66 -2.60 -13.41 7.17
CA GLN A 66 -3.23 -13.77 8.43
C GLN A 66 -4.65 -14.22 8.07
N ASP A 67 -4.99 -15.42 8.53
CA ASP A 67 -6.31 -16.07 8.44
C ASP A 67 -7.50 -15.14 8.70
#